data_AF-A0AAT9QLB3-F1
#
_entry.id   AF-A0AAT9QLB3-F1
#
_cell.length_a   1.000
_cell.length_b   1.000
_cell.length_c   1.000
_cell.angle_alpha   90.00
_cell.angle_beta   90.00
_cell.angle_gamma   90.00
#
_symmetry.space_group_name_H-M   'P 1'
#
loop_
_entity.id
_entity.type
_entity.pdbx_description
1 polymer ?
#
loop_
_entity_poly.entity_id
_entity_poly.type
_entity_poly.pdbx_seq_one_letter_code
_entity_poly.pdbx_strand_id
1 'polypeptide(L)'
;MRTGDLARKSAAGLYEVVGRRSRFVKIVGLRVDLGQVERILADLGVAAASTGTDDRLAVAVEGDHDTQLLSKVLAQGVGLPRTALSLYAVEELPRLGSGKLDYPAVTALVADRTQVTGLLSDASAPGRAPAETRDRASTGPPDDRPASTPTSVSVKQIFRDALEVAEVEDSDTFVSLGGDSLSFVAASVRLEQVLGDLPPDWHVTPVSRLKPDSQPRRSGIKRIVAPIDTSIVLRAVGIVFIVSTHIGLFDWQGMAHVLIAAAGYNFARFQVPGQRMPRLRRQFVSIARIALPAMVFIAVAYLVTDRYSLANILLLNAVLGPVEVTTQWHFWFIEDIVYILLAMTALLAIPWIDRAERRFPFLYPLILFGAGLLTRYEIVEPGVPHTIPALWLFALGWAVARSRTLLQRLLVSVLAVVTIPGFFDGDAHRESTIMAGILLLTWLPALPVPRAVARPAVLLAGASMHIYLVHWLVYPPLADVNRPLAAAASLAAGIAYWVLCNQLVSACRRIREHCFHSRS
;
A
#
# COMPACT_ATOMS: atom_id res chain seq x y z
N MET A 1 -23.11 39.73 10.19
CA MET A 1 -21.81 39.08 10.41
C MET A 1 -22.00 37.83 11.27
N ARG A 2 -21.52 36.66 10.85
CA ARG A 2 -21.46 35.46 11.69
C ARG A 2 -20.08 35.42 12.35
N THR A 3 -19.96 35.76 13.64
CA THR A 3 -18.65 35.94 14.31
C THR A 3 -17.95 34.61 14.63
N GLY A 4 -18.70 33.53 14.75
CA GLY A 4 -18.15 32.21 15.08
C GLY A 4 -17.74 32.07 16.55
N ASP A 5 -18.16 32.97 17.44
CA ASP A 5 -17.93 32.86 18.89
C ASP A 5 -19.05 32.06 19.57
N LEU A 6 -18.70 31.26 20.58
CA LEU A 6 -19.62 30.62 21.51
C LEU A 6 -19.71 31.51 22.76
N ALA A 7 -20.91 31.96 23.09
CA ALA A 7 -21.16 32.77 24.27
C ALA A 7 -22.15 32.09 25.21
N ARG A 8 -21.91 32.22 26.52
CA ARG A 8 -22.83 31.80 27.58
C ARG A 8 -23.52 33.05 28.11
N LYS A 9 -24.85 33.04 28.15
CA LYS A 9 -25.63 34.16 28.67
C LYS A 9 -25.75 34.05 30.19
N SER A 10 -25.36 35.09 30.93
CA SER A 10 -25.54 35.14 32.37
C SER A 10 -26.98 35.48 32.75
N ALA A 11 -27.36 35.25 34.01
CA ALA A 11 -28.69 35.61 34.54
C ALA A 11 -28.99 37.12 34.44
N ALA A 12 -27.95 37.97 34.39
CA ALA A 12 -28.06 39.41 34.20
C ALA A 12 -28.19 39.83 32.72
N GLY A 13 -28.31 38.88 31.79
CA GLY A 13 -28.56 39.14 30.37
C GLY A 13 -27.32 39.48 29.52
N LEU A 14 -26.14 39.52 30.14
CA LEU A 14 -24.85 39.74 29.46
C LEU A 14 -24.32 38.43 28.84
N TYR A 15 -23.65 38.55 27.70
CA TYR A 15 -23.04 37.41 27.01
C TYR A 15 -21.54 37.36 27.31
N GLU A 16 -21.10 36.33 28.03
CA GLU A 16 -19.69 36.04 28.21
C GLU A 16 -19.22 35.18 27.03
N VAL A 17 -18.18 35.60 26.32
CA VAL A 17 -17.54 34.77 25.30
C VAL A 17 -16.83 33.62 26.01
N VAL A 18 -17.37 32.41 25.86
CA VAL A 18 -16.86 31.18 26.51
C VAL A 18 -16.09 30.28 25.55
N GLY A 19 -16.04 30.62 24.27
CA GLY A 19 -15.21 29.93 23.29
C GLY A 19 -15.42 30.43 21.87
N ARG A 20 -14.81 29.74 20.91
CA ARG A 20 -15.04 29.92 19.47
C ARG A 20 -15.54 28.62 18.87
N ARG A 21 -16.51 28.71 17.97
CA ARG A 21 -17.22 27.63 17.29
C ARG A 21 -16.35 26.84 16.32
N SER A 22 -15.02 26.99 16.34
CA SER A 22 -14.03 25.96 16.00
C SER A 22 -12.63 26.50 15.72
N ARG A 23 -11.63 26.01 16.48
CA ARG A 23 -10.21 26.21 16.18
C ARG A 23 -9.76 25.06 15.28
N PHE A 24 -9.73 25.29 13.97
CA PHE A 24 -9.35 24.26 12.99
C PHE A 24 -8.00 24.53 12.36
N VAL A 25 -7.26 23.46 12.08
CA VAL A 25 -6.07 23.45 11.22
C VAL A 25 -6.29 22.48 10.05
N LYS A 26 -5.70 22.76 8.89
CA LYS A 26 -5.83 21.91 7.70
C LYS A 26 -4.53 21.18 7.44
N ILE A 27 -4.39 19.99 8.02
CA ILE A 27 -3.15 19.24 7.98
C ILE A 27 -3.29 18.08 7.00
N VAL A 28 -2.44 18.04 5.97
CA VAL A 28 -2.51 17.03 4.89
C VAL A 28 -3.90 17.01 4.21
N GLY A 29 -4.57 18.17 4.16
CA GLY A 29 -5.92 18.30 3.60
C GLY A 29 -7.06 17.81 4.51
N LEU A 30 -6.75 17.37 5.74
CA LEU A 30 -7.74 17.02 6.77
C LEU A 30 -8.02 18.23 7.66
N ARG A 31 -9.31 18.54 7.86
CA ARG A 31 -9.74 19.60 8.77
C ARG A 31 -9.80 19.04 10.19
N VAL A 32 -8.89 19.48 11.05
CA VAL A 32 -8.69 18.95 12.39
C VAL A 32 -9.10 19.98 13.43
N ASP A 33 -10.03 19.63 14.31
CA ASP A 33 -10.50 20.49 15.40
C ASP A 33 -9.53 20.40 16.58
N LEU A 34 -8.81 21.49 16.88
CA LEU A 34 -7.89 21.57 18.01
C LEU A 34 -8.61 21.32 19.35
N GLY A 35 -9.88 21.71 19.48
CA GLY A 35 -10.68 21.42 20.66
C GLY A 35 -11.16 19.96 20.75
N GLN A 36 -11.15 19.21 19.64
CA GLN A 36 -11.33 17.75 19.69
C GLN A 36 -10.06 17.05 20.18
N VAL A 37 -8.88 17.52 19.75
CA VAL A 37 -7.58 17.01 20.20
C VAL A 37 -7.44 17.17 21.71
N GLU A 38 -7.77 18.35 22.23
CA GLU A 38 -7.74 18.65 23.67
C GLU A 38 -8.72 17.77 24.47
N ARG A 39 -9.92 17.51 23.94
CA ARG A 39 -10.91 16.62 24.59
C ARG A 39 -10.46 15.17 24.65
N ILE A 40 -9.88 14.64 23.57
CA ILE A 40 -9.35 13.27 23.55
C ILE A 40 -8.29 13.08 24.63
N LEU A 41 -7.45 14.09 24.88
CA LEU A 41 -6.46 14.04 25.96
C LEU A 41 -7.08 14.22 27.34
N ALA A 42 -8.06 15.11 27.47
CA ALA A 42 -8.78 15.29 28.73
C ALA A 42 -9.51 14.01 29.18
N ASP A 43 -10.08 13.25 28.25
CA ASP A 43 -10.73 11.95 28.52
C ASP A 43 -9.73 10.89 29.02
N LEU A 44 -8.43 11.09 28.76
CA LEU A 44 -7.33 10.26 29.27
C LEU A 44 -6.73 10.82 30.58
N GLY A 45 -7.36 11.84 31.17
CA GLY A 45 -6.88 12.52 32.38
C GLY A 45 -5.71 13.47 32.14
N VAL A 46 -5.44 13.84 30.89
CA VAL A 46 -4.27 14.65 30.50
C VAL A 46 -4.70 16.08 30.17
N ALA A 47 -4.21 17.05 30.93
CA ALA A 47 -4.41 18.46 30.62
C ALA A 47 -3.50 18.87 29.45
N ALA A 48 -4.10 19.42 28.39
CA ALA A 48 -3.37 19.74 27.17
C ALA A 48 -3.92 20.97 26.45
N ALA A 49 -3.04 21.63 25.71
CA ALA A 49 -3.40 22.73 24.81
C ALA A 49 -2.82 22.46 23.42
N SER A 50 -3.68 22.49 22.40
CA SER A 50 -3.31 22.18 21.02
C SER A 50 -3.14 23.46 20.21
N THR A 51 -2.19 23.49 19.29
CA THR A 51 -1.94 24.57 18.33
C THR A 51 -1.45 23.97 17.01
N GLY A 52 -1.43 24.70 15.90
CA GLY A 52 -0.94 24.11 14.66
C GLY A 52 -0.89 25.05 13.47
N THR A 53 -0.17 24.60 12.45
CA THR A 53 -0.09 25.20 11.11
C THR A 53 -0.74 24.28 10.09
N ASP A 54 -0.75 24.66 8.81
CA ASP A 54 -1.27 23.80 7.73
C ASP A 54 -0.43 22.51 7.52
N ASP A 55 0.76 22.43 8.11
CA ASP A 55 1.66 21.29 7.94
C ASP A 55 1.74 20.39 9.19
N ARG A 56 1.52 20.93 10.39
CA ARG A 56 1.70 20.19 11.66
C ARG A 56 0.76 20.64 12.77
N LEU A 57 0.32 19.68 13.58
CA LEU A 57 -0.42 19.85 14.83
C LEU A 57 0.58 19.67 15.97
N ALA A 58 0.68 20.67 16.83
CA ALA A 58 1.51 20.64 18.00
C ALA A 58 0.67 20.72 19.27
N VAL A 59 1.03 19.96 20.29
CA VAL A 59 0.25 19.84 21.52
C VAL A 59 1.17 19.93 22.71
N ALA A 60 0.92 20.90 23.59
CA ALA A 60 1.57 20.98 24.89
C ALA A 60 0.75 20.17 25.90
N VAL A 61 1.42 19.31 26.65
CA VAL A 61 0.82 18.39 27.63
C VAL A 61 1.39 18.73 29.00
N GLU A 62 0.54 19.00 29.97
CA GLU A 62 0.92 19.34 31.34
C GLU A 62 1.34 18.09 32.12
N GLY A 63 2.49 18.12 32.79
CA GLY A 63 3.03 17.03 33.60
C GLY A 63 3.94 16.04 32.84
N ASP A 64 4.45 15.05 33.57
CA ASP A 64 5.37 14.03 33.04
C ASP A 64 4.58 12.83 32.49
N HIS A 65 4.10 12.99 31.25
CA HIS A 65 3.39 11.95 30.52
C HIS A 65 4.21 11.41 29.35
N ASP A 66 4.03 10.13 29.02
CA ASP A 66 4.64 9.52 27.82
C ASP A 66 4.05 10.14 26.54
N THR A 67 4.74 11.15 26.04
CA THR A 67 4.38 11.89 24.82
C THR A 67 4.36 11.00 23.57
N GLN A 68 5.10 9.89 23.53
CA GLN A 68 5.08 8.97 22.39
C GLN A 68 3.80 8.14 22.37
N LEU A 69 3.37 7.65 23.53
CA LEU A 69 2.11 6.93 23.69
C LEU A 69 0.91 7.84 23.40
N LEU A 70 0.89 9.05 23.95
CA LEU A 70 -0.15 10.04 23.70
C LEU A 70 -0.23 10.45 22.21
N SER A 71 0.92 10.63 21.55
CA SER A 71 0.99 10.90 20.10
C SER A 71 0.36 9.78 19.27
N LYS A 72 0.54 8.52 19.69
CA LYS A 72 -0.05 7.36 19.01
C LYS A 72 -1.57 7.32 19.16
N VAL A 73 -2.08 7.58 20.37
CA VAL A 73 -3.52 7.61 20.65
C VAL A 73 -4.20 8.76 19.88
N LEU A 74 -3.61 9.94 19.88
CA LEU A 74 -4.10 11.09 19.13
C LEU A 74 -4.09 10.88 17.61
N ALA A 75 -3.03 10.29 17.06
CA ALA A 75 -2.95 9.97 15.63
C ALA A 75 -4.11 9.08 15.18
N GLN A 76 -4.48 8.10 16.01
CA GLN A 76 -5.61 7.22 15.75
C GLN A 76 -6.96 7.92 15.93
N GLY A 77 -7.13 8.68 17.02
CA GLY A 77 -8.39 9.36 17.35
C GLY A 77 -8.77 10.49 16.38
N VAL A 78 -7.77 11.14 15.77
CA VAL A 78 -7.96 12.30 14.87
C VAL A 78 -7.73 11.94 13.40
N GLY A 79 -7.26 10.72 13.12
CA GLY A 79 -6.99 10.25 11.76
C GLY A 79 -5.80 10.93 11.09
N LEU A 80 -4.84 11.42 11.87
CA LEU A 80 -3.63 12.07 11.38
C LEU A 80 -2.42 11.11 11.44
N PRO A 81 -1.49 11.17 10.47
CA PRO A 81 -0.22 10.48 10.60
C PRO A 81 0.58 11.06 11.78
N ARG A 82 1.27 10.21 12.56
CA ARG A 82 2.06 10.64 13.73
C ARG A 82 3.10 11.71 13.41
N THR A 83 3.61 11.75 12.18
CA THR A 83 4.59 12.75 11.72
C THR A 83 4.03 14.17 11.69
N ALA A 84 2.71 14.29 11.55
CA ALA A 84 1.99 15.55 11.59
C ALA A 84 1.59 15.95 13.02
N LEU A 85 1.99 15.19 14.05
CA LEU A 85 1.79 15.48 15.47
C LEU A 85 3.13 15.70 16.18
N SER A 86 3.24 16.78 16.93
CA SER A 86 4.35 17.02 17.85
C SER A 86 3.80 17.25 19.26
N LEU A 87 4.20 16.42 20.23
CA LEU A 87 3.78 16.57 21.63
C LEU A 87 4.96 17.05 22.48
N TYR A 88 4.71 18.00 23.37
CA TYR A 88 5.71 18.57 24.26
C TYR A 88 5.20 18.52 25.70
N ALA A 89 5.89 17.80 26.58
CA ALA A 89 5.60 17.81 28.01
C ALA A 89 6.05 19.14 28.63
N VAL A 90 5.16 19.83 29.34
CA VAL A 90 5.42 21.08 30.04
C VAL A 90 5.06 20.94 31.51
N GLU A 91 5.79 21.62 32.38
CA GLU A 91 5.55 21.54 33.83
C GLU A 91 4.19 22.13 34.21
N GLU A 92 3.85 23.30 33.65
CA GLU A 92 2.54 23.92 33.80
C GLU A 92 2.13 24.59 32.47
N LEU A 93 0.85 24.50 32.11
CA LEU A 93 0.35 25.18 30.91
C LEU A 93 0.15 26.68 31.19
N PRO A 94 0.64 27.59 30.33
CA PRO A 94 0.43 29.03 30.49
C PRO A 94 -1.05 29.41 30.62
N ARG A 95 -1.40 30.18 31.66
CA ARG A 95 -2.76 30.67 31.92
C ARG A 95 -2.77 32.20 32.05
N LEU A 96 -3.84 32.83 31.58
CA LEU A 96 -4.13 34.24 31.80
C LEU A 96 -4.44 34.47 33.29
N GLY A 97 -4.33 35.71 33.78
CA GLY A 97 -4.71 36.08 35.16
C GLY A 97 -6.17 35.80 35.54
N SER A 98 -7.01 35.35 34.60
CA SER A 98 -8.38 34.86 34.79
C SER A 98 -8.49 33.33 34.95
N GLY A 99 -7.37 32.59 34.95
CA GLY A 99 -7.31 31.12 35.04
C GLY A 99 -7.54 30.37 33.73
N LYS A 100 -7.88 31.05 32.63
CA LYS A 100 -8.05 30.47 31.28
C LYS A 100 -6.70 30.23 30.58
N LEU A 101 -6.60 29.19 29.74
CA LEU A 101 -5.39 28.88 28.95
C LEU A 101 -4.99 30.02 28.00
N ASP A 102 -3.70 30.38 28.02
CA ASP A 102 -3.09 31.38 27.15
C ASP A 102 -2.50 30.70 25.89
N TYR A 103 -3.35 30.52 24.87
CA TYR A 103 -2.97 29.87 23.62
C TYR A 103 -1.84 30.57 22.83
N PRO A 104 -1.75 31.92 22.78
CA PRO A 104 -0.57 32.62 22.26
C PRO A 104 0.72 32.21 22.98
N ALA A 105 0.74 32.18 24.31
CA ALA A 105 1.92 31.78 25.09
C ALA A 105 2.27 30.29 24.86
N VAL A 106 1.27 29.41 24.79
CA VAL A 106 1.46 27.99 24.43
C VAL A 106 2.10 27.85 23.03
N THR A 107 1.66 28.65 22.07
CA THR A 107 2.20 28.61 20.69
C THR A 107 3.65 29.06 20.63
N ALA A 108 4.02 30.11 21.39
CA ALA A 108 5.40 30.56 21.51
C ALA A 108 6.30 29.50 22.16
N LEU A 109 5.83 28.87 23.24
CA LEU A 109 6.57 27.82 23.96
C LEU A 109 6.84 26.59 23.08
N VAL A 110 5.86 26.19 22.28
CA VAL A 110 5.97 25.08 21.32
C VAL A 110 6.94 25.43 20.18
N ALA A 111 6.93 26.67 19.70
CA ALA A 111 7.83 27.13 18.64
C ALA A 111 9.30 27.10 19.09
N ASP A 112 9.59 27.56 20.31
CA ASP A 112 10.93 27.58 20.89
C ASP A 112 11.51 26.16 21.06
N ARG A 113 10.73 25.23 21.63
CA ARG A 113 11.15 23.82 21.79
C ARG A 113 11.38 23.09 20.47
N THR A 114 10.67 23.48 19.41
CA THR A 114 10.87 22.94 18.07
C THR A 114 12.23 23.34 17.49
N GLN A 115 12.72 24.54 17.80
CA GLN A 115 14.03 25.02 17.33
C GLN A 115 15.19 24.33 18.08
N VAL A 116 15.07 24.15 19.40
CA VAL A 116 16.11 23.50 20.22
C VAL A 116 16.33 22.03 19.83
N THR A 117 15.25 21.31 19.50
CA THR A 117 15.36 19.89 19.08
C THR A 117 16.00 19.75 17.69
N GLY A 118 15.83 20.77 16.82
CA GLY A 118 16.48 20.84 15.52
C GLY A 118 18.00 21.02 15.61
N LEU A 119 18.47 21.90 16.50
CA LEU A 119 19.89 22.20 16.69
C LEU A 119 20.70 21.03 17.26
N LEU A 120 20.09 20.20 18.12
CA LEU A 120 20.75 19.02 18.71
C LEU A 120 20.92 17.86 17.72
N SER A 121 20.15 17.86 16.62
CA SER A 121 20.19 16.81 15.59
C SER A 121 21.37 16.97 14.61
N ASP A 122 21.90 18.18 14.47
CA ASP A 122 23.00 18.50 13.54
C ASP A 122 24.41 18.36 14.16
N ALA A 123 24.52 18.15 15.48
CA ALA A 123 25.80 18.06 16.18
C ALA A 123 26.43 16.64 16.22
N SER A 124 25.83 15.65 15.58
CA SER A 124 26.26 14.24 15.67
C SER A 124 26.84 13.70 14.35
N ALA A 125 28.05 14.14 14.00
CA ALA A 125 28.90 13.48 12.99
C ALA A 125 30.36 13.45 13.48
N PRO A 126 31.07 12.30 13.51
CA PRO A 126 32.39 12.22 14.12
C PRO A 126 33.52 12.63 13.15
N GLY A 127 34.34 13.58 13.62
CA GLY A 127 35.81 13.59 13.59
C GLY A 127 36.57 13.30 12.29
N ARG A 128 37.11 14.36 11.67
CA ARG A 128 38.36 14.29 10.88
C ARG A 128 39.27 15.45 11.29
N ALA A 129 40.48 15.13 11.74
CA ALA A 129 41.48 16.07 12.24
C ALA A 129 42.15 16.90 11.10
N PRO A 130 42.79 18.05 11.41
CA PRO A 130 43.11 19.10 10.46
C PRO A 130 44.57 19.10 9.98
N ALA A 131 44.82 19.64 8.78
CA ALA A 131 46.14 20.03 8.30
C ALA A 131 46.09 21.43 7.66
N GLU A 132 46.59 22.40 8.44
CA GLU A 132 47.33 23.63 8.13
C GLU A 132 47.26 24.34 6.75
N THR A 133 46.77 25.60 6.86
CA THR A 133 47.42 26.89 6.51
C THR A 133 47.70 27.26 5.04
N ARG A 134 47.01 28.30 4.55
CA ARG A 134 47.64 29.53 4.00
C ARG A 134 46.64 30.68 3.78
N ASP A 135 47.10 31.86 4.22
CA ASP A 135 46.50 33.19 4.11
C ASP A 135 46.08 33.63 2.71
N ARG A 136 44.98 34.39 2.61
CA ARG A 136 45.01 35.81 2.21
C ARG A 136 43.65 36.50 2.36
N ALA A 137 43.72 37.71 2.91
CA ALA A 137 42.63 38.63 3.21
C ALA A 137 41.92 39.19 1.96
N SER A 138 40.61 39.40 2.07
CA SER A 138 39.86 40.44 1.36
C SER A 138 38.56 40.73 2.12
N THR A 139 38.42 41.97 2.58
CA THR A 139 37.31 42.54 3.33
C THR A 139 36.18 42.99 2.39
N GLY A 140 34.94 42.56 2.65
CA GLY A 140 33.70 43.06 2.07
C GLY A 140 32.49 42.56 2.89
N PRO A 141 31.45 43.37 3.12
CA PRO A 141 30.47 43.12 4.19
C PRO A 141 29.47 42.00 3.85
N PRO A 142 28.91 41.28 4.84
CA PRO A 142 28.04 40.13 4.60
C PRO A 142 26.60 40.57 4.32
N ASP A 143 26.09 40.20 3.15
CA ASP A 143 24.67 40.16 2.86
C ASP A 143 24.11 38.84 3.43
N ASP A 144 23.82 38.86 4.74
CA ASP A 144 23.18 37.76 5.46
C ASP A 144 21.70 37.65 5.07
N ARG A 145 21.45 36.78 4.08
CA ARG A 145 20.16 36.08 3.96
C ARG A 145 20.42 34.60 3.70
N PRO A 146 20.29 33.71 4.69
CA PRO A 146 20.17 32.30 4.39
C PRO A 146 18.83 32.10 3.68
N ALA A 147 18.90 31.76 2.39
CA ALA A 147 17.77 31.22 1.65
C ALA A 147 17.25 29.99 2.41
N SER A 148 16.09 30.12 3.02
CA SER A 148 15.36 29.03 3.66
C SER A 148 14.97 28.01 2.58
N THR A 149 15.77 26.95 2.48
CA THR A 149 15.47 25.81 1.63
C THR A 149 14.31 25.04 2.28
N PRO A 150 13.24 24.68 1.56
CA PRO A 150 12.16 23.89 2.14
C PRO A 150 12.69 22.52 2.56
N THR A 151 12.31 22.03 3.73
CA THR A 151 12.64 20.71 4.27
C THR A 151 12.23 19.61 3.27
N SER A 152 13.14 19.21 2.39
CA SER A 152 12.85 18.21 1.36
C SER A 152 12.70 16.83 2.02
N VAL A 153 11.52 16.22 1.87
CA VAL A 153 11.26 14.85 2.35
C VAL A 153 12.24 13.90 1.68
N SER A 154 13.04 13.17 2.47
CA SER A 154 14.05 12.26 1.92
C SER A 154 13.42 10.97 1.36
N VAL A 155 14.06 10.38 0.35
CA VAL A 155 13.65 9.07 -0.23
C VAL A 155 13.59 7.97 0.84
N LYS A 156 14.56 7.96 1.78
CA LYS A 156 14.58 7.02 2.92
C LYS A 156 13.32 7.14 3.77
N GLN A 157 12.83 8.36 4.00
CA GLN A 157 11.59 8.58 4.76
C GLN A 157 10.36 8.09 4.01
N ILE A 158 10.29 8.29 2.70
CA ILE A 158 9.20 7.75 1.87
C ILE A 158 9.17 6.22 1.95
N PHE A 159 10.34 5.56 1.87
CA PHE A 159 10.44 4.10 1.95
C PHE A 159 10.05 3.58 3.34
N ARG A 160 10.55 4.21 4.43
CA ARG A 160 10.17 3.86 5.81
C ARG A 160 8.66 3.93 6.02
N ASP A 161 8.05 5.03 5.59
CA ASP A 161 6.63 5.26 5.74
C ASP A 161 5.78 4.29 4.89
N ALA A 162 6.18 4.05 3.64
CA ALA A 162 5.41 3.22 2.71
C ALA A 162 5.50 1.71 3.02
N LEU A 163 6.59 1.28 3.65
CA LEU A 163 6.88 -0.13 3.94
C LEU A 163 6.75 -0.49 5.42
N GLU A 164 6.48 0.49 6.28
CA GLU A 164 6.41 0.35 7.74
C GLU A 164 7.67 -0.32 8.32
N VAL A 165 8.85 0.12 7.86
CA VAL A 165 10.15 -0.37 8.32
C VAL A 165 10.85 0.68 9.19
N ALA A 166 11.53 0.22 10.25
CA ALA A 166 12.20 1.11 11.21
C ALA A 166 13.41 1.84 10.59
N GLU A 167 14.23 1.10 9.83
CA GLU A 167 15.46 1.61 9.22
C GLU A 167 15.51 1.27 7.73
N VAL A 168 16.16 2.14 6.94
CA VAL A 168 16.39 1.99 5.51
C VAL A 168 17.82 2.42 5.21
N GLU A 169 18.63 1.49 4.71
CA GLU A 169 20.01 1.74 4.31
C GLU A 169 20.10 2.34 2.89
N ASP A 170 21.25 2.92 2.55
CA ASP A 170 21.51 3.46 1.21
C ASP A 170 21.62 2.40 0.11
N SER A 171 21.92 1.16 0.51
CA SER A 171 22.02 -0.01 -0.36
C SER A 171 20.66 -0.67 -0.60
N ASP A 172 19.66 -0.35 0.22
CA ASP A 172 18.33 -0.95 0.14
C ASP A 172 17.59 -0.55 -1.13
N THR A 173 16.74 -1.46 -1.57
CA THR A 173 15.80 -1.29 -2.67
C THR A 173 14.38 -1.42 -2.11
N PHE A 174 13.40 -0.85 -2.81
CA PHE A 174 12.00 -0.99 -2.40
C PHE A 174 11.60 -2.46 -2.28
N VAL A 175 12.10 -3.30 -3.19
CA VAL A 175 11.90 -4.75 -3.15
C VAL A 175 12.60 -5.40 -1.96
N SER A 176 13.87 -5.08 -1.66
CA SER A 176 14.61 -5.71 -0.55
C SER A 176 13.92 -5.51 0.80
N LEU A 177 13.31 -4.34 1.00
CA LEU A 177 12.56 -3.97 2.19
C LEU A 177 11.15 -4.61 2.26
N GLY A 178 10.77 -5.43 1.28
CA GLY A 178 9.51 -6.16 1.27
C GLY A 178 8.35 -5.41 0.59
N GLY A 179 8.66 -4.44 -0.27
CA GLY A 179 7.67 -3.73 -1.06
C GLY A 179 6.89 -4.63 -2.02
N ASP A 180 5.63 -4.27 -2.20
CA ASP A 180 4.65 -4.95 -3.03
C ASP A 180 3.93 -3.95 -3.96
N SER A 181 3.05 -4.43 -4.82
CA SER A 181 2.36 -3.59 -5.78
C SER A 181 1.51 -2.46 -5.15
N LEU A 182 1.05 -2.58 -3.90
CA LEU A 182 0.22 -1.52 -3.26
C LEU A 182 1.11 -0.42 -2.68
N SER A 183 2.08 -0.84 -1.87
CA SER A 183 3.10 0.06 -1.33
C SER A 183 3.89 0.72 -2.47
N PHE A 184 4.00 0.07 -3.64
CA PHE A 184 4.65 0.61 -4.84
C PHE A 184 3.96 1.89 -5.33
N VAL A 185 2.62 1.93 -5.39
CA VAL A 185 1.94 3.17 -5.82
C VAL A 185 1.96 4.25 -4.75
N ALA A 186 1.79 3.87 -3.48
CA ALA A 186 1.89 4.84 -2.38
C ALA A 186 3.27 5.50 -2.36
N ALA A 187 4.34 4.71 -2.54
CA ALA A 187 5.70 5.20 -2.66
C ALA A 187 5.93 5.97 -3.97
N SER A 188 5.47 5.47 -5.13
CA SER A 188 5.74 6.10 -6.43
C SER A 188 5.19 7.52 -6.52
N VAL A 189 3.99 7.77 -5.99
CA VAL A 189 3.38 9.12 -5.99
C VAL A 189 4.21 10.09 -5.15
N ARG A 190 4.68 9.64 -3.98
CA ARG A 190 5.52 10.46 -3.09
C ARG A 190 6.93 10.65 -3.65
N LEU A 191 7.48 9.62 -4.28
CA LEU A 191 8.79 9.69 -4.93
C LEU A 191 8.75 10.59 -6.15
N GLU A 192 7.71 10.55 -6.97
CA GLU A 192 7.55 11.46 -8.11
C GLU A 192 7.45 12.93 -7.64
N GLN A 193 6.80 13.18 -6.49
CA GLN A 193 6.75 14.53 -5.89
C GLN A 193 8.13 15.06 -5.48
N VAL A 194 9.03 14.17 -5.04
CA VAL A 194 10.39 14.53 -4.57
C VAL A 194 11.42 14.49 -5.70
N LEU A 195 11.32 13.53 -6.62
CA LEU A 195 12.29 13.25 -7.68
C LEU A 195 11.96 13.96 -8.99
N GLY A 196 10.71 14.36 -9.21
CA GLY A 196 10.23 14.94 -10.47
C GLY A 196 9.87 13.86 -11.48
N ASP A 197 10.89 13.21 -12.07
CA ASP A 197 10.71 12.07 -12.97
C ASP A 197 11.19 10.78 -12.28
N LEU A 198 10.26 9.82 -12.16
CA LEU A 198 10.54 8.55 -11.49
C LEU A 198 11.03 7.50 -12.49
N PRO A 199 12.24 6.93 -12.33
CA PRO A 199 12.74 5.88 -13.22
C PRO A 199 11.82 4.65 -13.24
N PRO A 200 11.59 3.98 -14.38
CA PRO A 200 10.68 2.83 -14.45
C PRO A 200 11.09 1.65 -13.54
N ASP A 201 12.40 1.46 -13.33
CA ASP A 201 12.96 0.40 -12.48
C ASP A 201 13.30 0.88 -11.05
N TRP A 202 12.69 1.98 -10.58
CA TRP A 202 12.99 2.57 -9.26
C TRP A 202 12.86 1.56 -8.10
N HIS A 203 11.93 0.60 -8.20
CA HIS A 203 11.68 -0.41 -7.15
C HIS A 203 12.84 -1.37 -6.90
N VAL A 204 13.72 -1.58 -7.88
CA VAL A 204 14.94 -2.38 -7.76
C VAL A 204 16.21 -1.51 -7.74
N THR A 205 16.04 -0.19 -7.72
CA THR A 205 17.15 0.76 -7.68
C THR A 205 17.51 1.07 -6.22
N PRO A 206 18.80 1.02 -5.83
CA PRO A 206 19.23 1.38 -4.48
C PRO A 206 18.83 2.81 -4.11
N VAL A 207 18.43 3.04 -2.85
CA VAL A 207 17.99 4.36 -2.35
C VAL A 207 19.03 5.45 -2.64
N SER A 208 20.32 5.15 -2.51
CA SER A 208 21.43 6.05 -2.83
C SER A 208 21.44 6.61 -4.27
N ARG A 209 20.81 5.90 -5.21
CA ARG A 209 20.75 6.28 -6.63
C ARG A 209 19.48 7.05 -7.01
N LEU A 210 18.49 7.11 -6.11
CA LEU A 210 17.26 7.89 -6.30
C LEU A 210 17.49 9.32 -5.80
N LYS A 211 18.07 10.17 -6.65
CA LYS A 211 18.37 11.58 -6.32
C LYS A 211 17.40 12.53 -7.01
N PRO A 212 16.98 13.64 -6.36
CA PRO A 212 16.13 14.64 -6.98
C PRO A 212 16.76 15.21 -8.24
N ASP A 213 16.00 15.28 -9.33
CA ASP A 213 16.45 15.97 -10.52
C ASP A 213 16.37 17.48 -10.30
N SER A 214 17.36 18.23 -10.80
CA SER A 214 17.54 19.66 -10.45
C SER A 214 16.54 20.61 -11.14
N GLN A 215 15.57 20.10 -11.91
CA GLN A 215 14.64 20.94 -12.68
C GLN A 215 13.18 20.46 -12.58
N PRO A 216 12.29 21.23 -11.91
CA PRO A 216 10.87 20.90 -11.85
C PRO A 216 10.15 21.27 -13.16
N ARG A 217 9.93 20.30 -14.06
CA ARG A 217 9.00 20.44 -15.20
C ARG A 217 7.58 20.06 -14.78
N ARG A 218 6.79 21.03 -14.30
CA ARG A 218 5.35 20.82 -14.00
C ARG A 218 4.47 21.32 -15.15
N SER A 219 3.93 20.42 -15.98
CA SER A 219 2.86 20.75 -16.94
C SER A 219 1.47 20.73 -16.28
N GLY A 220 0.57 21.61 -16.72
CA GLY A 220 -0.76 21.82 -16.12
C GLY A 220 -1.71 20.61 -16.14
N ILE A 221 -1.52 19.69 -17.09
CA ILE A 221 -2.36 18.47 -17.24
C ILE A 221 -2.08 17.46 -16.11
N LYS A 222 -0.85 17.42 -15.57
CA LYS A 222 -0.48 16.54 -14.45
C LYS A 222 -1.28 16.82 -13.17
N ARG A 223 -2.07 17.91 -13.06
CA ARG A 223 -2.87 18.23 -11.86
C ARG A 223 -4.19 17.46 -11.72
N ILE A 224 -4.71 16.85 -12.78
CA ILE A 224 -6.04 16.20 -12.77
C ILE A 224 -5.92 14.67 -12.82
N VAL A 225 -4.89 14.16 -13.51
CA VAL A 225 -4.60 12.74 -13.63
C VAL A 225 -3.43 12.33 -12.73
N ALA A 226 -3.45 11.08 -12.29
CA ALA A 226 -2.34 10.42 -11.61
C ALA A 226 -1.98 9.15 -12.40
N PRO A 227 -0.69 8.92 -12.71
CA PRO A 227 -0.26 7.65 -13.28
C PRO A 227 -0.39 6.55 -12.21
N ILE A 228 -1.10 5.47 -12.53
CA ILE A 228 -1.24 4.30 -11.67
C ILE A 228 -0.71 3.08 -12.43
N ASP A 229 0.03 2.21 -11.73
CA ASP A 229 0.52 0.96 -12.30
C ASP A 229 -0.62 0.13 -12.88
N THR A 230 -0.49 -0.33 -14.12
CA THR A 230 -1.56 -1.03 -14.83
C THR A 230 -2.02 -2.28 -14.11
N SER A 231 -1.13 -2.99 -13.40
CA SER A 231 -1.51 -4.17 -12.61
C SER A 231 -2.45 -3.83 -11.43
N ILE A 232 -2.41 -2.60 -10.92
CA ILE A 232 -3.33 -2.13 -9.86
C ILE A 232 -4.68 -1.79 -10.48
N VAL A 233 -4.69 -1.09 -11.61
CA VAL A 233 -5.92 -0.79 -12.34
C VAL A 233 -6.62 -2.08 -12.73
N LEU A 234 -5.90 -3.06 -13.28
CA LEU A 234 -6.44 -4.37 -13.65
C LEU A 234 -6.99 -5.14 -12.44
N ARG A 235 -6.33 -5.09 -11.27
CA ARG A 235 -6.87 -5.68 -10.03
C ARG A 235 -8.15 -4.99 -9.55
N ALA A 236 -8.19 -3.66 -9.58
CA ALA A 236 -9.34 -2.87 -9.16
C ALA A 236 -10.55 -3.09 -10.07
N VAL A 237 -10.35 -3.03 -11.39
CA VAL A 237 -11.39 -3.30 -12.39
C VAL A 237 -11.79 -4.78 -12.33
N GLY A 238 -10.81 -5.67 -12.27
CA GLY A 238 -11.02 -7.11 -12.26
C GLY A 238 -11.88 -7.56 -11.10
N ILE A 239 -11.63 -7.07 -9.88
CA ILE A 239 -12.46 -7.48 -8.75
C ILE A 239 -13.91 -6.98 -8.86
N VAL A 240 -14.11 -5.76 -9.36
CA VAL A 240 -15.46 -5.22 -9.60
C VAL A 240 -16.19 -6.06 -10.65
N PHE A 241 -15.52 -6.45 -11.73
CA PHE A 241 -16.08 -7.26 -12.80
C PHE A 241 -16.39 -8.69 -12.35
N ILE A 242 -15.48 -9.33 -11.60
CA ILE A 242 -15.68 -10.68 -11.06
C ILE A 242 -16.91 -10.71 -10.15
N VAL A 243 -16.97 -9.79 -9.17
CA VAL A 243 -18.11 -9.72 -8.23
C VAL A 243 -19.41 -9.41 -8.96
N SER A 244 -19.41 -8.46 -9.90
CA SER A 244 -20.60 -8.09 -10.66
C SER A 244 -21.13 -9.24 -11.53
N THR A 245 -20.22 -10.03 -12.09
CA THR A 245 -20.57 -11.21 -12.89
C THR A 245 -21.19 -12.31 -12.03
N HIS A 246 -20.61 -12.63 -10.88
CA HIS A 246 -21.18 -13.65 -9.98
C HIS A 246 -22.54 -13.26 -9.40
N ILE A 247 -22.79 -11.96 -9.20
CA ILE A 247 -24.08 -11.45 -8.72
C ILE A 247 -25.15 -11.41 -9.84
N GLY A 248 -24.73 -11.48 -11.11
CA GLY A 248 -25.62 -11.31 -12.26
C GLY A 248 -26.04 -9.84 -12.47
N LEU A 249 -25.16 -8.89 -12.16
CA LEU A 249 -25.34 -7.46 -12.47
C LEU A 249 -25.09 -7.18 -13.96
N PHE A 250 -24.05 -7.80 -14.52
CA PHE A 250 -23.76 -7.93 -15.94
C PHE A 250 -22.90 -9.18 -16.14
N ASP A 251 -22.79 -9.72 -17.36
CA ASP A 251 -21.93 -10.85 -17.65
C ASP A 251 -20.67 -10.38 -18.38
N TRP A 252 -19.51 -10.42 -17.71
CA TRP A 252 -18.22 -10.11 -18.31
C TRP A 252 -17.11 -10.99 -17.73
N GLN A 253 -16.71 -11.98 -18.51
CA GLN A 253 -15.74 -12.99 -18.08
C GLN A 253 -14.30 -12.66 -18.49
N GLY A 254 -13.35 -13.47 -18.04
CA GLY A 254 -11.94 -13.38 -18.44
C GLY A 254 -11.05 -12.54 -17.51
N MET A 255 -11.62 -11.65 -16.69
CA MET A 255 -10.82 -10.82 -15.78
C MET A 255 -10.01 -11.64 -14.77
N ALA A 256 -10.51 -12.77 -14.27
CA ALA A 256 -9.73 -13.64 -13.38
C ALA A 256 -8.42 -14.11 -14.05
N HIS A 257 -8.45 -14.47 -15.33
CA HIS A 257 -7.28 -14.90 -16.10
C HIS A 257 -6.31 -13.75 -16.38
N VAL A 258 -6.83 -12.53 -16.58
CA VAL A 258 -6.01 -11.32 -16.61
C VAL A 258 -5.28 -11.13 -15.28
N LEU A 259 -5.93 -11.40 -14.15
CA LEU A 259 -5.30 -11.32 -12.82
C LEU A 259 -4.21 -12.37 -12.62
N ILE A 260 -4.32 -13.56 -13.22
CA ILE A 260 -3.26 -14.58 -13.21
C ILE A 260 -2.02 -14.06 -13.96
N ALA A 261 -2.20 -13.47 -15.15
CA ALA A 261 -1.11 -12.82 -15.87
C ALA A 261 -0.53 -11.64 -15.07
N ALA A 262 -1.37 -10.81 -14.44
CA ALA A 262 -0.92 -9.72 -13.57
C ALA A 262 -0.16 -10.23 -12.33
N ALA A 263 -0.52 -11.41 -11.79
CA ALA A 263 0.19 -12.05 -10.69
C ALA A 263 1.61 -12.47 -11.12
N GLY A 264 1.76 -13.05 -12.31
CA GLY A 264 3.07 -13.38 -12.88
C GLY A 264 3.94 -12.15 -13.15
N TYR A 265 3.33 -11.08 -13.68
CA TYR A 265 3.97 -9.78 -13.87
C TYR A 265 4.48 -9.20 -12.55
N ASN A 266 3.67 -9.23 -11.49
CA ASN A 266 4.05 -8.73 -10.17
C ASN A 266 5.08 -9.65 -9.47
N PHE A 267 4.98 -10.96 -9.65
CA PHE A 267 5.95 -11.92 -9.11
C PHE A 267 7.35 -11.62 -9.66
N ALA A 268 7.48 -11.44 -10.97
CA ALA A 268 8.74 -11.08 -11.61
C ALA A 268 9.37 -9.78 -11.07
N ARG A 269 8.54 -8.79 -10.75
CA ARG A 269 8.98 -7.46 -10.29
C ARG A 269 9.34 -7.41 -8.81
N PHE A 270 8.54 -8.05 -7.96
CA PHE A 270 8.65 -7.91 -6.51
C PHE A 270 9.20 -9.15 -5.80
N GLN A 271 9.04 -10.33 -6.38
CA GLN A 271 9.37 -11.59 -5.72
C GLN A 271 10.64 -12.25 -6.24
N VAL A 272 11.09 -11.95 -7.45
CA VAL A 272 12.28 -12.56 -8.07
C VAL A 272 13.60 -11.84 -7.79
N PRO A 273 13.67 -10.50 -7.68
CA PRO A 273 14.92 -9.79 -7.42
C PRO A 273 15.52 -10.04 -6.02
N GLY A 274 16.84 -9.87 -5.90
CA GLY A 274 17.58 -9.97 -4.64
C GLY A 274 18.33 -11.29 -4.44
N GLN A 275 18.89 -11.48 -3.23
CA GLN A 275 19.61 -12.70 -2.84
C GLN A 275 18.64 -13.86 -2.56
N ARG A 276 19.05 -15.11 -2.83
CA ARG A 276 18.15 -16.27 -2.82
C ARG A 276 17.46 -16.50 -1.46
N MET A 277 18.20 -16.60 -0.37
CA MET A 277 17.61 -16.93 0.95
C MET A 277 16.63 -15.85 1.45
N PRO A 278 16.99 -14.54 1.47
CA PRO A 278 16.03 -13.48 1.82
C PRO A 278 14.80 -13.46 0.91
N ARG A 279 15.01 -13.72 -0.39
CA ARG A 279 13.95 -13.78 -1.38
C ARG A 279 12.96 -14.91 -1.13
N LEU A 280 13.43 -16.14 -0.89
CA LEU A 280 12.55 -17.28 -0.59
C LEU A 280 11.71 -17.01 0.65
N ARG A 281 12.32 -16.44 1.71
CA ARG A 281 11.58 -16.05 2.92
C ARG A 281 10.47 -15.04 2.60
N ARG A 282 10.75 -14.02 1.77
CA ARG A 282 9.74 -13.04 1.34
C ARG A 282 8.64 -13.67 0.49
N GLN A 283 8.97 -14.61 -0.39
CA GLN A 283 8.00 -15.39 -1.16
C GLN A 283 7.07 -16.18 -0.24
N PHE A 284 7.61 -16.93 0.73
CA PHE A 284 6.81 -17.65 1.72
C PHE A 284 5.91 -16.72 2.55
N VAL A 285 6.43 -15.57 3.00
CA VAL A 285 5.61 -14.58 3.74
C VAL A 285 4.48 -14.04 2.86
N SER A 286 4.75 -13.81 1.57
CA SER A 286 3.74 -13.31 0.63
C SER A 286 2.66 -14.36 0.35
N ILE A 287 3.03 -15.63 0.17
CA ILE A 287 2.10 -16.76 0.04
C ILE A 287 1.26 -16.90 1.31
N ALA A 288 1.89 -16.84 2.49
CA ALA A 288 1.17 -16.93 3.76
C ALA A 288 0.18 -15.77 3.96
N ARG A 289 0.50 -14.55 3.49
CA ARG A 289 -0.43 -13.41 3.50
C ARG A 289 -1.65 -13.59 2.59
N ILE A 290 -1.57 -14.48 1.60
CA ILE A 290 -2.70 -14.84 0.74
C ILE A 290 -3.46 -16.02 1.35
N ALA A 291 -2.75 -17.11 1.65
CA ALA A 291 -3.32 -18.37 2.10
C ALA A 291 -3.95 -18.24 3.50
N LEU A 292 -3.28 -17.65 4.49
CA LEU A 292 -3.79 -17.65 5.88
C LEU A 292 -5.14 -16.93 6.02
N PRO A 293 -5.34 -15.69 5.52
CA PRO A 293 -6.66 -15.07 5.55
C PRO A 293 -7.71 -15.88 4.79
N ALA A 294 -7.35 -16.45 3.64
CA ALA A 294 -8.26 -17.31 2.88
C ALA A 294 -8.70 -18.54 3.69
N MET A 295 -7.76 -19.30 4.26
CA MET A 295 -8.06 -20.48 5.07
C MET A 295 -8.91 -20.15 6.29
N VAL A 296 -8.61 -19.03 6.99
CA VAL A 296 -9.41 -18.56 8.13
C VAL A 296 -10.83 -18.20 7.69
N PHE A 297 -10.99 -17.45 6.59
CA PHE A 297 -12.30 -17.09 6.08
C PHE A 297 -13.10 -18.32 5.64
N ILE A 298 -12.47 -19.25 4.91
CA ILE A 298 -13.11 -20.48 4.45
C ILE A 298 -13.51 -21.36 5.64
N ALA A 299 -12.70 -21.39 6.71
CA ALA A 299 -13.08 -22.08 7.94
C ALA A 299 -14.33 -21.47 8.59
N VAL A 300 -14.45 -20.13 8.62
CA VAL A 300 -15.68 -19.47 9.08
C VAL A 300 -16.84 -19.79 8.15
N ALA A 301 -16.64 -19.75 6.84
CA ALA A 301 -17.66 -20.07 5.86
C ALA A 301 -18.12 -21.54 5.97
N TYR A 302 -17.21 -22.47 6.26
CA TYR A 302 -17.51 -23.87 6.56
C TYR A 302 -18.37 -24.04 7.82
N LEU A 303 -18.11 -23.25 8.86
CA LEU A 303 -18.90 -23.30 10.11
C LEU A 303 -20.29 -22.66 9.97
N VAL A 304 -20.42 -21.67 9.08
CA VAL A 304 -21.67 -20.92 8.87
C VAL A 304 -22.51 -21.52 7.74
N THR A 305 -21.90 -22.30 6.84
CA THR A 305 -22.55 -22.87 5.66
C THR A 305 -22.14 -24.32 5.43
N ASP A 306 -23.10 -25.21 5.14
CA ASP A 306 -22.83 -26.61 4.79
C ASP A 306 -22.34 -26.80 3.34
N ARG A 307 -21.71 -25.78 2.75
CA ARG A 307 -21.35 -25.73 1.31
C ARG A 307 -19.89 -26.05 1.00
N TYR A 308 -19.05 -26.15 2.02
CA TYR A 308 -17.60 -26.30 1.89
C TYR A 308 -17.11 -27.54 2.63
N SER A 309 -15.91 -28.01 2.29
CA SER A 309 -15.27 -29.17 2.91
C SER A 309 -13.96 -28.79 3.61
N LEU A 310 -13.38 -29.73 4.37
CA LEU A 310 -12.03 -29.57 4.93
C LEU A 310 -10.98 -29.34 3.83
N ALA A 311 -11.20 -29.89 2.62
CA ALA A 311 -10.31 -29.66 1.49
C ALA A 311 -10.28 -28.17 1.09
N ASN A 312 -11.42 -27.46 1.12
CA ASN A 312 -11.43 -26.02 0.86
C ASN A 312 -10.63 -25.23 1.91
N ILE A 313 -10.77 -25.59 3.19
CA ILE A 313 -10.04 -24.91 4.28
C ILE A 313 -8.53 -25.06 4.10
N LEU A 314 -8.08 -26.21 3.63
CA LEU A 314 -6.67 -26.49 3.38
C LEU A 314 -6.18 -26.05 2.00
N LEU A 315 -7.06 -25.44 1.18
CA LEU A 315 -6.78 -25.09 -0.21
C LEU A 315 -6.34 -26.30 -1.04
N LEU A 316 -7.01 -27.43 -0.84
CA LEU A 316 -6.77 -28.74 -1.48
C LEU A 316 -7.97 -29.23 -2.29
N ASN A 317 -8.98 -28.39 -2.55
CA ASN A 317 -10.17 -28.79 -3.29
C ASN A 317 -9.83 -29.15 -4.74
N ALA A 318 -8.88 -28.45 -5.36
CA ALA A 318 -8.38 -28.78 -6.69
C ALA A 318 -7.89 -30.24 -6.83
N VAL A 319 -7.39 -30.84 -5.75
CA VAL A 319 -6.81 -32.20 -5.75
C VAL A 319 -7.77 -33.24 -5.18
N LEU A 320 -8.49 -32.88 -4.11
CA LEU A 320 -9.31 -33.81 -3.32
C LEU A 320 -10.82 -33.58 -3.48
N GLY A 321 -11.21 -32.49 -4.13
CA GLY A 321 -12.60 -32.09 -4.30
C GLY A 321 -13.32 -32.87 -5.41
N PRO A 322 -14.65 -32.68 -5.52
CA PRO A 322 -15.44 -33.31 -6.55
C PRO A 322 -15.04 -32.82 -7.95
N VAL A 323 -15.13 -33.72 -8.93
CA VAL A 323 -14.91 -33.42 -10.36
C VAL A 323 -16.01 -32.48 -10.87
N GLU A 324 -17.22 -32.57 -10.34
CA GLU A 324 -18.30 -31.68 -10.74
C GLU A 324 -18.06 -30.25 -10.21
N VAL A 325 -18.36 -29.25 -11.06
CA VAL A 325 -18.30 -27.84 -10.68
C VAL A 325 -19.45 -27.51 -9.73
N THR A 326 -19.18 -27.67 -8.44
CA THR A 326 -20.09 -27.37 -7.32
C THR A 326 -19.70 -26.07 -6.59
N THR A 327 -20.43 -25.70 -5.53
CA THR A 327 -20.09 -24.58 -4.64
C THR A 327 -18.70 -24.69 -4.02
N GLN A 328 -18.12 -25.89 -3.94
CA GLN A 328 -16.76 -26.09 -3.44
C GLN A 328 -15.70 -25.48 -4.38
N TRP A 329 -16.04 -25.19 -5.63
CA TRP A 329 -15.14 -24.54 -6.57
C TRP A 329 -15.11 -23.01 -6.47
N HIS A 330 -15.88 -22.39 -5.56
CA HIS A 330 -15.91 -20.92 -5.39
C HIS A 330 -14.52 -20.29 -5.16
N PHE A 331 -13.56 -21.02 -4.60
CA PHE A 331 -12.22 -20.52 -4.26
C PHE A 331 -11.09 -20.99 -5.18
N TRP A 332 -11.41 -21.60 -6.34
CA TRP A 332 -10.44 -22.14 -7.29
C TRP A 332 -9.30 -21.17 -7.64
N PHE A 333 -9.62 -19.88 -7.82
CA PHE A 333 -8.63 -18.86 -8.18
C PHE A 333 -7.55 -18.69 -7.11
N ILE A 334 -7.93 -18.77 -5.83
CA ILE A 334 -6.99 -18.64 -4.71
C ILE A 334 -6.11 -19.89 -4.63
N GLU A 335 -6.69 -21.08 -4.77
CA GLU A 335 -5.94 -22.33 -4.79
C GLU A 335 -4.91 -22.35 -5.93
N ASP A 336 -5.33 -22.02 -7.15
CA ASP A 336 -4.48 -21.98 -8.33
C ASP A 336 -3.31 -20.99 -8.17
N ILE A 337 -3.57 -19.77 -7.72
CA ILE A 337 -2.51 -18.79 -7.46
C ILE A 337 -1.56 -19.27 -6.36
N VAL A 338 -2.07 -19.84 -5.26
CA VAL A 338 -1.22 -20.36 -4.19
C VAL A 338 -0.35 -21.51 -4.68
N TYR A 339 -0.88 -22.41 -5.50
CA TYR A 339 -0.15 -23.53 -6.09
C TYR A 339 0.93 -23.05 -7.04
N ILE A 340 0.62 -22.13 -7.95
CA ILE A 340 1.59 -21.55 -8.87
C ILE A 340 2.70 -20.85 -8.08
N LEU A 341 2.37 -20.06 -7.05
CA LEU A 341 3.37 -19.36 -6.25
C LEU A 341 4.25 -20.32 -5.44
N LEU A 342 3.69 -21.38 -4.85
CA LEU A 342 4.43 -22.43 -4.15
C LEU A 342 5.35 -23.18 -5.10
N ALA A 343 4.84 -23.60 -6.27
CA ALA A 343 5.61 -24.28 -7.29
C ALA A 343 6.77 -23.41 -7.79
N MET A 344 6.54 -22.12 -8.08
CA MET A 344 7.58 -21.20 -8.52
C MET A 344 8.61 -20.92 -7.41
N THR A 345 8.17 -20.82 -6.16
CA THR A 345 9.06 -20.66 -5.00
C THR A 345 9.96 -21.89 -4.83
N ALA A 346 9.39 -23.09 -4.92
CA ALA A 346 10.12 -24.35 -4.86
C ALA A 346 11.11 -24.49 -6.03
N LEU A 347 10.68 -24.15 -7.25
CA LEU A 347 11.52 -24.17 -8.45
C LEU A 347 12.72 -23.22 -8.28
N LEU A 348 12.48 -21.98 -7.82
CA LEU A 348 13.54 -21.00 -7.58
C LEU A 348 14.40 -21.27 -6.32
N ALA A 349 14.01 -22.23 -5.48
CA ALA A 349 14.86 -22.71 -4.40
C ALA A 349 16.02 -23.58 -4.94
N ILE A 350 15.81 -24.20 -6.11
CA ILE A 350 16.78 -25.08 -6.76
C ILE A 350 17.96 -24.25 -7.32
N PRO A 351 19.23 -24.53 -6.93
CA PRO A 351 20.35 -23.65 -7.25
C PRO A 351 20.68 -23.45 -8.73
N TRP A 352 20.43 -24.45 -9.57
CA TRP A 352 20.69 -24.36 -11.01
C TRP A 352 19.57 -23.59 -11.73
N ILE A 353 18.34 -23.69 -11.24
CA ILE A 353 17.19 -22.92 -11.76
C ILE A 353 17.36 -21.44 -11.46
N ASP A 354 17.68 -21.08 -10.22
CA ASP A 354 17.94 -19.68 -9.86
C ASP A 354 19.10 -19.09 -10.68
N ARG A 355 20.14 -19.89 -10.97
CA ARG A 355 21.23 -19.45 -11.87
C ARG A 355 20.74 -19.26 -13.31
N ALA A 356 19.90 -20.17 -13.82
CA ALA A 356 19.33 -20.07 -15.16
C ALA A 356 18.44 -18.82 -15.32
N GLU A 357 17.55 -18.57 -14.35
CA GLU A 357 16.69 -17.38 -14.32
C GLU A 357 17.52 -16.09 -14.35
N ARG A 358 18.59 -16.02 -13.54
CA ARG A 358 19.48 -14.84 -13.51
C ARG A 358 20.28 -14.65 -14.80
N ARG A 359 20.73 -15.74 -15.41
CA ARG A 359 21.53 -15.70 -16.65
C ARG A 359 20.65 -15.33 -17.84
N PHE A 360 19.41 -15.80 -17.86
CA PHE A 360 18.48 -15.60 -18.98
C PHE A 360 17.12 -15.09 -18.50
N PRO A 361 17.03 -13.86 -17.99
CA PRO A 361 15.84 -13.34 -17.31
C PRO A 361 14.60 -13.23 -18.21
N PHE A 362 14.77 -13.13 -19.53
CA PHE A 362 13.66 -13.11 -20.48
C PHE A 362 13.35 -14.50 -21.08
N LEU A 363 14.37 -15.32 -21.37
CA LEU A 363 14.16 -16.65 -21.93
C LEU A 363 13.56 -17.62 -20.90
N TYR A 364 13.93 -17.49 -19.62
CA TYR A 364 13.43 -18.35 -18.55
C TYR A 364 11.89 -18.36 -18.45
N PRO A 365 11.19 -17.23 -18.34
CA PRO A 365 9.73 -17.23 -18.34
C PRO A 365 9.12 -17.69 -19.67
N LEU A 366 9.82 -17.55 -20.81
CA LEU A 366 9.37 -18.12 -22.09
C LEU A 366 9.45 -19.65 -22.12
N ILE A 367 10.47 -20.24 -21.50
CA ILE A 367 10.56 -21.71 -21.33
C ILE A 367 9.43 -22.19 -20.42
N LEU A 368 9.18 -21.50 -19.31
CA LEU A 368 8.04 -21.81 -18.43
C LEU A 368 6.70 -21.66 -19.15
N PHE A 369 6.55 -20.63 -19.98
CA PHE A 369 5.39 -20.44 -20.82
C PHE A 369 5.19 -21.61 -21.77
N GLY A 370 6.25 -22.02 -22.49
CA GLY A 370 6.21 -23.19 -23.37
C GLY A 370 5.85 -24.48 -22.64
N ALA A 371 6.40 -24.71 -21.44
CA ALA A 371 6.02 -25.84 -20.60
C ALA A 371 4.54 -25.79 -20.19
N GLY A 372 4.03 -24.62 -19.82
CA GLY A 372 2.61 -24.41 -19.51
C GLY A 372 1.67 -24.55 -20.72
N LEU A 373 2.17 -24.39 -21.95
CA LEU A 373 1.35 -24.65 -23.14
C LEU A 373 1.09 -26.15 -23.35
N LEU A 374 1.95 -27.03 -22.82
CA LEU A 374 1.72 -28.47 -22.90
C LEU A 374 0.43 -28.88 -22.16
N THR A 375 0.14 -28.22 -21.05
CA THR A 375 -1.11 -28.45 -20.30
C THR A 375 -2.28 -27.72 -20.95
N ARG A 376 -2.07 -26.52 -21.50
CA ARG A 376 -3.10 -25.79 -22.27
C ARG A 376 -3.65 -26.61 -23.45
N TYR A 377 -2.77 -27.23 -24.23
CA TYR A 377 -3.14 -28.01 -25.42
C TYR A 377 -3.34 -29.50 -25.11
N GLU A 378 -3.54 -29.85 -23.84
CA GLU A 378 -3.85 -31.21 -23.40
C GLU A 378 -2.81 -32.26 -23.84
N ILE A 379 -1.56 -31.85 -24.07
CA ILE A 379 -0.44 -32.73 -24.39
C ILE A 379 0.02 -33.47 -23.13
N VAL A 380 -0.08 -32.80 -21.96
CA VAL A 380 0.25 -33.35 -20.65
C VAL A 380 -0.87 -33.04 -19.68
N GLU A 381 -1.40 -34.08 -19.02
CA GLU A 381 -2.35 -33.93 -17.94
C GLU A 381 -1.61 -33.85 -16.59
N PRO A 382 -1.74 -32.73 -15.85
CA PRO A 382 -1.04 -32.56 -14.58
C PRO A 382 -1.59 -33.42 -13.42
N GLY A 383 -2.66 -34.19 -13.65
CA GLY A 383 -3.28 -35.04 -12.63
C GLY A 383 -4.06 -34.28 -11.55
N VAL A 384 -4.39 -33.01 -11.80
CA VAL A 384 -5.18 -32.15 -10.91
C VAL A 384 -6.51 -31.80 -11.60
N PRO A 385 -7.65 -32.34 -11.14
CA PRO A 385 -8.97 -32.02 -11.71
C PRO A 385 -9.26 -30.51 -11.72
N HIS A 386 -9.83 -29.99 -12.82
CA HIS A 386 -10.36 -28.61 -12.99
C HIS A 386 -9.50 -27.40 -12.60
N THR A 387 -8.22 -27.57 -12.26
CA THR A 387 -7.30 -26.44 -12.38
C THR A 387 -7.12 -26.18 -13.86
N ILE A 388 -7.85 -25.19 -14.38
CA ILE A 388 -7.61 -24.64 -15.71
C ILE A 388 -6.11 -24.38 -15.77
N PRO A 389 -5.35 -25.01 -16.68
CA PRO A 389 -3.92 -24.84 -16.68
C PRO A 389 -3.60 -23.37 -16.95
N ALA A 390 -3.26 -22.63 -15.90
CA ALA A 390 -3.09 -21.18 -15.96
C ALA A 390 -1.63 -20.76 -15.74
N LEU A 391 -0.74 -21.73 -15.50
CA LEU A 391 0.70 -21.51 -15.41
C LEU A 391 1.24 -20.77 -16.64
N TRP A 392 0.74 -21.08 -17.85
CA TRP A 392 1.18 -20.38 -19.07
C TRP A 392 0.79 -18.90 -19.05
N LEU A 393 -0.40 -18.52 -18.55
CA LEU A 393 -0.79 -17.11 -18.39
C LEU A 393 0.10 -16.40 -17.37
N PHE A 394 0.39 -17.05 -16.24
CA PHE A 394 1.30 -16.53 -15.23
C PHE A 394 2.70 -16.33 -15.81
N ALA A 395 3.24 -17.33 -16.52
CA ALA A 395 4.55 -17.27 -17.16
C ALA A 395 4.61 -16.20 -18.26
N LEU A 396 3.52 -16.02 -19.03
CA LEU A 396 3.39 -14.95 -20.01
C LEU A 396 3.46 -13.57 -19.33
N GLY A 397 2.73 -13.39 -18.22
CA GLY A 397 2.81 -12.18 -17.39
C GLY A 397 4.21 -11.90 -16.84
N TRP A 398 4.94 -12.94 -16.42
CA TRP A 398 6.35 -12.83 -16.03
C TRP A 398 7.20 -12.38 -17.23
N ALA A 399 7.02 -12.98 -18.41
CA ALA A 399 7.73 -12.57 -19.62
C ALA A 399 7.46 -11.09 -19.99
N VAL A 400 6.22 -10.62 -19.82
CA VAL A 400 5.86 -9.19 -19.96
C VAL A 400 6.74 -8.32 -19.07
N ALA A 401 6.85 -8.65 -17.77
CA ALA A 401 7.65 -7.87 -16.82
C ALA A 401 9.16 -7.85 -17.13
N ARG A 402 9.66 -8.87 -17.85
CA ARG A 402 11.06 -8.99 -18.25
C ARG A 402 11.34 -8.42 -19.64
N SER A 403 10.31 -7.98 -20.37
CA SER A 403 10.44 -7.40 -21.70
C SER A 403 11.01 -5.97 -21.63
N ARG A 404 12.23 -5.79 -22.14
CA ARG A 404 12.96 -4.52 -22.13
C ARG A 404 13.08 -3.89 -23.50
N THR A 405 13.08 -4.70 -24.56
CA THR A 405 13.21 -4.23 -25.94
C THR A 405 11.87 -4.27 -26.67
N LEU A 406 11.76 -3.47 -27.74
CA LEU A 406 10.58 -3.48 -28.61
C LEU A 406 10.30 -4.87 -29.18
N LEU A 407 11.36 -5.57 -29.61
CA LEU A 407 11.24 -6.93 -30.15
C LEU A 407 10.69 -7.91 -29.10
N GLN A 408 11.12 -7.81 -27.84
CA GLN A 408 10.61 -8.66 -26.76
C GLN A 408 9.12 -8.38 -26.48
N ARG A 409 8.71 -7.11 -26.50
CA ARG A 409 7.29 -6.71 -26.33
C ARG A 409 6.42 -7.20 -27.48
N LEU A 410 6.91 -7.07 -28.72
CA LEU A 410 6.25 -7.60 -29.91
C LEU A 410 6.12 -9.13 -29.83
N LEU A 411 7.20 -9.83 -29.46
CA LEU A 411 7.17 -11.28 -29.30
C LEU A 411 6.12 -11.72 -28.28
N VAL A 412 6.11 -11.13 -27.08
CA VAL A 412 5.12 -11.45 -26.04
C VAL A 412 3.70 -11.11 -26.48
N SER A 413 3.50 -10.04 -27.25
CA SER A 413 2.20 -9.69 -27.84
C SER A 413 1.75 -10.74 -28.87
N VAL A 414 2.65 -11.19 -29.75
CA VAL A 414 2.37 -12.25 -30.74
C VAL A 414 2.05 -13.56 -30.04
N LEU A 415 2.80 -13.93 -29.00
CA LEU A 415 2.50 -15.11 -28.20
C LEU A 415 1.10 -15.02 -27.59
N ALA A 416 0.71 -13.89 -27.01
CA ALA A 416 -0.64 -13.69 -26.51
C ALA A 416 -1.71 -13.86 -27.60
N VAL A 417 -1.52 -13.24 -28.77
CA VAL A 417 -2.46 -13.32 -29.90
C VAL A 417 -2.60 -14.75 -30.44
N VAL A 418 -1.51 -15.52 -30.48
CA VAL A 418 -1.51 -16.88 -31.04
C VAL A 418 -2.01 -17.91 -30.02
N THR A 419 -1.70 -17.73 -28.73
CA THR A 419 -1.97 -18.75 -27.72
C THR A 419 -3.13 -18.42 -26.79
N ILE A 420 -3.91 -17.35 -27.02
CA ILE A 420 -5.16 -17.13 -26.26
C ILE A 420 -6.36 -17.74 -27.00
N PRO A 421 -6.53 -17.56 -28.32
CA PRO A 421 -7.68 -18.10 -29.03
C PRO A 421 -7.86 -19.61 -28.85
N GLY A 422 -9.11 -20.05 -28.71
CA GLY A 422 -9.47 -21.46 -28.50
C GLY A 422 -9.21 -21.96 -27.07
N PHE A 423 -9.00 -21.08 -26.10
CA PHE A 423 -8.83 -21.50 -24.70
C PHE A 423 -10.16 -21.75 -24.00
N PHE A 424 -11.19 -21.01 -24.41
CA PHE A 424 -12.53 -21.08 -23.82
C PHE A 424 -13.55 -21.48 -24.88
N ASP A 425 -13.23 -22.52 -25.65
CA ASP A 425 -14.12 -23.13 -26.65
C ASP A 425 -14.78 -22.12 -27.60
N GLY A 426 -14.06 -21.05 -27.95
CA GLY A 426 -14.53 -19.99 -28.86
C GLY A 426 -15.28 -18.83 -28.21
N ASP A 427 -15.27 -18.68 -26.88
CA ASP A 427 -15.75 -17.46 -26.20
C ASP A 427 -14.82 -16.27 -26.51
N ALA A 428 -15.12 -15.61 -27.62
CA ALA A 428 -14.35 -14.48 -28.13
C ALA A 428 -14.33 -13.28 -27.17
N HIS A 429 -15.37 -13.10 -26.34
CA HIS A 429 -15.44 -11.98 -25.38
C HIS A 429 -14.47 -12.21 -24.21
N ARG A 430 -14.45 -13.42 -23.67
CA ARG A 430 -13.52 -13.81 -22.61
C ARG A 430 -12.08 -13.80 -23.10
N GLU A 431 -11.83 -14.32 -24.30
CA GLU A 431 -10.50 -14.36 -24.92
C GLU A 431 -9.98 -12.94 -25.24
N SER A 432 -10.81 -12.08 -25.83
CA SER A 432 -10.44 -10.69 -26.12
C SER A 432 -10.15 -9.88 -24.85
N THR A 433 -10.88 -10.13 -23.75
CA THR A 433 -10.60 -9.51 -22.44
C THR A 433 -9.20 -9.87 -21.94
N ILE A 434 -8.80 -11.13 -22.07
CA ILE A 434 -7.48 -11.59 -21.63
C ILE A 434 -6.38 -10.98 -22.49
N MET A 435 -6.57 -11.00 -23.80
CA MET A 435 -5.64 -10.41 -24.76
C MET A 435 -5.46 -8.91 -24.51
N ALA A 436 -6.56 -8.17 -24.33
CA ALA A 436 -6.52 -6.75 -23.98
C ALA A 436 -5.76 -6.50 -22.67
N GLY A 437 -6.03 -7.27 -21.62
CA GLY A 437 -5.34 -7.16 -20.33
C GLY A 437 -3.81 -7.35 -20.45
N ILE A 438 -3.37 -8.35 -21.22
CA ILE A 438 -1.95 -8.63 -21.43
C ILE A 438 -1.29 -7.56 -22.31
N LEU A 439 -1.95 -7.10 -23.36
CA LEU A 439 -1.45 -6.00 -24.20
C LEU A 439 -1.34 -4.69 -23.41
N LEU A 440 -2.32 -4.40 -22.54
CA LEU A 440 -2.26 -3.27 -21.62
C LEU A 440 -1.03 -3.38 -20.71
N LEU A 441 -0.78 -4.53 -20.07
CA LEU A 441 0.42 -4.74 -19.25
C LEU A 441 1.73 -4.60 -20.05
N THR A 442 1.72 -4.97 -21.32
CA THR A 442 2.92 -4.97 -22.18
C THR A 442 3.30 -3.57 -22.66
N TRP A 443 2.30 -2.78 -23.06
CA TRP A 443 2.52 -1.50 -23.74
C TRP A 443 2.30 -0.28 -22.85
N LEU A 444 1.48 -0.41 -21.81
CA LEU A 444 1.14 0.66 -20.89
C LEU A 444 1.51 0.23 -19.47
N PRO A 445 2.75 0.45 -18.99
CA PRO A 445 3.15 0.09 -17.63
C PRO A 445 2.42 0.93 -16.56
N ALA A 446 1.98 2.13 -16.92
CA ALA A 446 1.13 2.98 -16.09
C ALA A 446 -0.01 3.59 -16.92
N LEU A 447 -1.21 3.62 -16.33
CA LEU A 447 -2.40 4.23 -16.93
C LEU A 447 -2.68 5.59 -16.27
N PRO A 448 -3.03 6.63 -17.05
CA PRO A 448 -3.49 7.88 -16.50
C PRO A 448 -4.90 7.72 -15.94
N VAL A 449 -5.05 7.81 -14.63
CA VAL A 449 -6.35 7.68 -13.94
C VAL A 449 -6.73 9.02 -13.31
N PRO A 450 -8.00 9.47 -13.37
CA PRO A 450 -8.44 10.66 -12.65
C PRO A 450 -8.10 10.56 -11.16
N ARG A 451 -7.52 11.63 -10.58
CA ARG A 451 -7.08 11.63 -9.17
C ARG A 451 -8.19 11.28 -8.17
N ALA A 452 -9.44 11.60 -8.49
CA ALA A 452 -10.61 11.22 -7.69
C ALA A 452 -10.84 9.70 -7.64
N VAL A 453 -10.52 8.98 -8.71
CA VAL A 453 -10.68 7.52 -8.85
C VAL A 453 -9.44 6.77 -8.38
N ALA A 454 -8.28 7.43 -8.34
CA ALA A 454 -7.01 6.81 -7.94
C ALA A 454 -7.04 6.17 -6.55
N ARG A 455 -7.59 6.86 -5.55
CA ARG A 455 -7.69 6.33 -4.18
C ARG A 455 -8.62 5.11 -4.09
N PRO A 456 -9.87 5.16 -4.61
CA PRO A 456 -10.72 3.97 -4.71
C PRO A 456 -10.05 2.80 -5.45
N ALA A 457 -9.35 3.06 -6.55
CA ALA A 457 -8.68 2.01 -7.33
C ALA A 457 -7.59 1.30 -6.51
N VAL A 458 -6.74 2.05 -5.79
CA VAL A 458 -5.72 1.46 -4.92
C VAL A 458 -6.35 0.66 -3.78
N LEU A 459 -7.42 1.18 -3.17
CA LEU A 459 -8.16 0.49 -2.10
C LEU A 459 -8.75 -0.83 -2.60
N LEU A 460 -9.46 -0.80 -3.72
CA LEU A 460 -10.07 -1.99 -4.34
C LEU A 460 -9.01 -3.01 -4.76
N ALA A 461 -7.92 -2.56 -5.38
CA ALA A 461 -6.81 -3.44 -5.74
C ALA A 461 -6.19 -4.10 -4.51
N GLY A 462 -6.09 -3.38 -3.39
CA GLY A 462 -5.50 -3.89 -2.15
C GLY A 462 -6.40 -4.88 -1.42
N ALA A 463 -7.70 -4.61 -1.41
CA ALA A 463 -8.70 -5.51 -0.85
C ALA A 463 -9.15 -6.61 -1.83
N SER A 464 -8.67 -6.65 -3.09
CA SER A 464 -9.22 -7.50 -4.16
C SER A 464 -9.38 -8.97 -3.78
N MET A 465 -8.36 -9.57 -3.17
CA MET A 465 -8.42 -10.95 -2.66
C MET A 465 -9.48 -11.14 -1.57
N HIS A 466 -9.57 -10.20 -0.62
CA HIS A 466 -10.50 -10.27 0.50
C HIS A 466 -11.95 -10.07 0.03
N ILE A 467 -12.17 -9.19 -0.95
CA ILE A 467 -13.44 -9.04 -1.64
C ILE A 467 -13.83 -10.33 -2.37
N TYR A 468 -12.87 -10.97 -3.07
CA TYR A 468 -13.11 -12.25 -3.73
C TYR A 468 -13.52 -13.35 -2.75
N LEU A 469 -12.95 -13.36 -1.54
CA LEU A 469 -13.35 -14.32 -0.52
C LEU A 469 -14.76 -14.03 0.02
N VAL A 470 -14.99 -12.79 0.44
CA VAL A 470 -16.17 -12.42 1.23
C VAL A 470 -17.46 -12.38 0.41
N HIS A 471 -17.40 -12.01 -0.88
CA HIS A 471 -18.61 -11.78 -1.67
C HIS A 471 -19.54 -13.01 -1.71
N TRP A 472 -19.00 -14.23 -1.78
CA TRP A 472 -19.78 -15.49 -1.81
C TRP A 472 -20.71 -15.68 -0.61
N LEU A 473 -20.41 -15.08 0.54
CA LEU A 473 -21.26 -15.12 1.72
C LEU A 473 -22.22 -13.92 1.81
N VAL A 474 -21.83 -12.77 1.25
CA VAL A 474 -22.55 -11.51 1.38
C VAL A 474 -23.62 -11.33 0.31
N TYR A 475 -23.33 -11.67 -0.94
CA TYR A 475 -24.24 -11.38 -2.05
C TYR A 475 -25.51 -12.25 -2.07
N PRO A 476 -25.51 -13.57 -1.75
CA PRO A 476 -26.69 -14.41 -1.91
C PRO A 476 -27.96 -13.89 -1.21
N PRO A 477 -27.93 -13.43 0.06
CA PRO A 477 -29.13 -12.90 0.71
C PRO A 477 -29.59 -11.54 0.16
N LEU A 478 -28.74 -10.82 -0.56
CA LEU A 478 -29.02 -9.48 -1.08
C LEU A 478 -29.38 -9.46 -2.58
N ALA A 479 -29.00 -10.50 -3.32
CA ALA A 479 -29.13 -10.56 -4.78
C ALA A 479 -30.58 -10.47 -5.25
N ASP A 480 -31.49 -11.14 -4.53
CA ASP A 480 -32.92 -11.17 -4.85
C ASP A 480 -33.62 -9.86 -4.51
N VAL A 481 -33.05 -9.07 -3.60
CA VAL A 481 -33.61 -7.76 -3.19
C VAL A 481 -33.12 -6.66 -4.12
N ASN A 482 -31.80 -6.53 -4.27
CA ASN A 482 -31.19 -5.46 -5.07
C ASN A 482 -29.74 -5.83 -5.43
N ARG A 483 -29.52 -6.21 -6.71
CA ARG A 483 -28.20 -6.61 -7.21
C ARG A 483 -27.11 -5.52 -7.08
N PRO A 484 -27.36 -4.24 -7.41
CA PRO A 484 -26.41 -3.16 -7.12
C PRO A 484 -26.01 -3.06 -5.64
N LEU A 485 -26.98 -3.19 -4.73
CA LEU A 485 -26.71 -3.18 -3.28
C LEU A 485 -25.88 -4.40 -2.87
N ALA A 486 -26.18 -5.58 -3.40
CA ALA A 486 -25.41 -6.80 -3.16
C ALA A 486 -23.94 -6.63 -3.59
N ALA A 487 -23.70 -5.99 -4.73
CA ALA A 487 -22.36 -5.68 -5.21
C ALA A 487 -21.65 -4.68 -4.27
N ALA A 488 -22.30 -3.56 -3.94
CA ALA A 488 -21.73 -2.56 -3.04
C ALA A 488 -21.41 -3.13 -1.64
N ALA A 489 -22.33 -3.94 -1.08
CA ALA A 489 -22.14 -4.61 0.20
C ALA A 489 -20.97 -5.61 0.15
N SER A 490 -20.84 -6.38 -0.93
CA SER A 490 -19.74 -7.34 -1.12
C SER A 490 -18.38 -6.64 -1.19
N LEU A 491 -18.28 -5.53 -1.94
CA LEU A 491 -17.07 -4.71 -2.00
C LEU A 491 -16.72 -4.13 -0.62
N ALA A 492 -17.70 -3.56 0.07
CA ALA A 492 -17.50 -2.94 1.39
C ALA A 492 -17.08 -3.97 2.45
N ALA A 493 -17.73 -5.13 2.50
CA ALA A 493 -17.41 -6.21 3.43
C ALA A 493 -16.00 -6.78 3.17
N GLY A 494 -15.61 -6.94 1.91
CA GLY A 494 -14.25 -7.33 1.55
C GLY A 494 -13.18 -6.33 1.97
N ILE A 495 -13.45 -5.02 1.81
CA ILE A 495 -12.56 -3.96 2.28
C ILE A 495 -12.45 -3.98 3.82
N ALA A 496 -13.57 -4.16 4.52
CA ALA A 496 -13.57 -4.28 5.99
C ALA A 496 -12.75 -5.48 6.46
N TYR A 497 -12.91 -6.64 5.81
CA TYR A 497 -12.13 -7.83 6.11
C TYR A 497 -10.62 -7.62 5.86
N TRP A 498 -10.26 -6.98 4.75
CA TRP A 498 -8.87 -6.60 4.47
C TRP A 498 -8.25 -5.68 5.54
N VAL A 499 -8.99 -4.66 5.97
CA VAL A 499 -8.55 -3.75 7.05
C VAL A 499 -8.34 -4.52 8.35
N LEU A 500 -9.26 -5.40 8.71
CA LEU A 500 -9.15 -6.24 9.91
C LEU A 500 -7.90 -7.13 9.86
N CYS A 501 -7.67 -7.83 8.74
CA CYS A 501 -6.48 -8.67 8.56
C CYS A 501 -5.18 -7.87 8.71
N ASN A 502 -5.10 -6.67 8.11
CA ASN A 502 -3.92 -5.82 8.24
C ASN A 502 -3.70 -5.37 9.68
N GLN A 503 -4.75 -4.96 10.39
CA GLN A 503 -4.65 -4.54 11.79
C GLN A 503 -4.15 -5.66 12.69
N LEU A 504 -4.62 -6.90 12.48
CA LEU A 504 -4.16 -8.07 13.22
C LEU A 504 -2.67 -8.36 12.98
N VAL A 505 -2.22 -8.29 11.72
CA VAL A 505 -0.79 -8.46 11.39
C VAL A 505 0.08 -7.39 12.06
N SER A 506 -0.34 -6.12 12.02
CA SER A 506 0.38 -5.03 12.68
C SER A 506 0.37 -5.18 14.21
N ALA A 507 -0.71 -5.69 14.81
CA ALA A 507 -0.77 -5.97 16.24
C ALA A 507 0.20 -7.09 16.63
N CYS A 508 0.26 -8.19 15.89
CA CYS A 508 1.20 -9.28 16.14
C CYS A 508 2.67 -8.84 16.05
N ARG A 509 3.00 -7.95 15.09
CA ARG A 509 4.36 -7.37 14.99
C ARG A 509 4.73 -6.57 16.23
N ARG A 510 3.85 -5.69 16.70
CA ARG A 510 4.08 -4.88 17.90
C ARG A 510 4.30 -5.72 19.16
N ILE A 511 3.52 -6.80 19.33
CA ILE A 511 3.67 -7.73 20.46
C ILE A 511 5.04 -8.41 20.39
N ARG A 512 5.46 -8.86 19.21
CA ARG A 512 6.77 -9.51 19.02
C ARG A 512 7.93 -8.58 19.34
N GLU A 513 7.85 -7.31 18.96
CA GLU A 513 8.88 -6.30 19.26
C GLU A 513 8.97 -5.99 20.75
N HIS A 514 7.83 -5.90 21.45
CA HIS A 514 7.78 -5.71 22.91
C HIS A 514 8.35 -6.92 23.67
N CYS A 515 8.01 -8.15 23.26
CA CYS A 515 8.54 -9.36 23.90
C CYS A 515 10.06 -9.52 23.70
N PHE A 516 10.62 -8.97 22.62
CA PHE A 516 12.07 -8.99 22.38
C PHE A 516 12.81 -7.97 23.25
N HIS A 517 12.30 -6.75 23.36
CA HIS A 517 12.90 -5.70 24.20
C HIS A 517 12.75 -5.96 25.71
N SER A 518 11.78 -6.78 26.12
CA SER A 518 11.62 -7.21 27.51
C SER A 518 12.60 -8.34 27.93
N ARG A 519 13.31 -8.96 26.98
CA ARG A 519 14.26 -10.07 27.24
C ARG A 519 15.72 -9.71 27.03
N SER A 520 16.01 -8.51 26.53
CA SER A 520 17.33 -7.86 26.48
C SER A 520 17.47 -6.92 27.67
#